data_AF-A0A011RLW4-F1
#
_entry.id   AF-A0A011RLW4-F1
#
_cell.length_a   1.000
_cell.length_b   1.000
_cell.length_c   1.000
_cell.angle_alpha   90.00
_cell.angle_beta   90.00
_cell.angle_gamma   90.00
#
_symmetry.space_group_name_H-M   'P 1'
#
loop_
_entity.id
_entity.type
_entity.pdbx_description
1 polymer ?
#
loop_
_entity_poly.entity_id
_entity_poly.type
_entity_poly.pdbx_seq_one_letter_code
_entity_poly.pdbx_strand_id
1 'polypeptide(L)'
;MITIIIPITAGVQRRLSANGCSLAWHDNKPLCIPSDAAVQAVLDGWTVADARAEVVAMIDARARALRDGVVAGISSAEMASWALKREQSLAYDGTDESAPMLALEASSRGVPTSAVVDRVLAKAAALSQLEAHIAGAAGKHGDAVKALATHAEVVAYDCSGGWPL
;
A
#
# COMPACT_ATOMS: atom_id res chain seq x y z
N MET A 1 -23.00 7.45 -31.11
CA MET A 1 -22.66 8.68 -30.38
C MET A 1 -22.57 8.30 -28.93
N ILE A 2 -21.35 8.29 -28.40
CA ILE A 2 -21.10 8.06 -26.98
C ILE A 2 -21.71 9.18 -26.14
N THR A 3 -22.29 8.82 -25.00
CA THR A 3 -22.80 9.75 -23.98
C THR A 3 -21.92 9.65 -22.74
N ILE A 4 -21.07 10.66 -22.55
CA ILE A 4 -20.15 10.72 -21.41
C ILE A 4 -20.80 11.52 -20.30
N ILE A 5 -21.30 10.83 -19.27
CA ILE A 5 -21.90 11.43 -18.06
C ILE A 5 -20.95 11.46 -16.85
N ILE A 6 -19.80 10.80 -16.97
CA ILE A 6 -18.76 10.74 -15.93
C ILE A 6 -17.57 11.62 -16.33
N PRO A 7 -16.93 12.32 -15.38
CA PRO A 7 -15.69 13.04 -15.66
C PRO A 7 -14.61 12.08 -16.17
N ILE A 8 -13.89 12.44 -17.24
CA ILE A 8 -12.78 11.62 -17.77
C ILE A 8 -11.57 11.78 -16.85
N THR A 9 -11.46 10.88 -15.87
CA THR A 9 -10.33 10.83 -14.94
C THR A 9 -9.30 9.78 -15.35
N ALA A 10 -8.15 9.75 -14.67
CA ALA A 10 -7.18 8.67 -14.83
C ALA A 10 -7.77 7.28 -14.51
N GLY A 11 -8.78 7.20 -13.63
CA GLY A 11 -9.51 5.98 -13.33
C GLY A 11 -10.30 5.47 -14.55
N VAL A 12 -11.05 6.35 -15.22
CA VAL A 12 -11.77 6.03 -16.46
C VAL A 12 -10.81 5.50 -17.52
N GLN A 13 -9.66 6.15 -17.71
CA GLN A 13 -8.67 5.73 -18.71
C GLN A 13 -8.08 4.34 -18.43
N ARG A 14 -7.80 4.02 -17.15
CA ARG A 14 -7.36 2.68 -16.75
C ARG A 14 -8.43 1.62 -17.00
N ARG A 15 -9.69 1.90 -16.63
CA ARG A 15 -10.82 0.99 -16.83
C ARG A 15 -11.03 0.66 -18.31
N LEU A 16 -11.01 1.68 -19.16
CA LEU A 16 -11.11 1.50 -20.61
C LEU A 16 -9.96 0.65 -21.15
N SER A 17 -8.73 0.97 -20.77
CA SER A 17 -7.53 0.24 -21.21
C SER A 17 -7.57 -1.25 -20.81
N ALA A 18 -8.03 -1.55 -19.59
CA ALA A 18 -8.20 -2.92 -19.11
C ALA A 18 -9.25 -3.74 -19.90
N ASN A 19 -10.16 -3.05 -20.59
CA ASN A 19 -11.19 -3.66 -21.44
C ASN A 19 -10.86 -3.51 -22.94
N GLY A 20 -9.61 -3.23 -23.29
CA GLY A 20 -9.18 -3.05 -24.68
C GLY A 20 -9.81 -1.85 -25.38
N CYS A 21 -10.31 -0.89 -24.60
CA CYS A 21 -10.96 0.32 -25.08
C CYS A 21 -10.07 1.54 -24.85
N SER A 22 -10.25 2.59 -25.65
CA SER A 22 -9.67 3.90 -25.37
C SER A 22 -10.63 5.02 -25.75
N LEU A 23 -10.51 6.14 -25.05
CA LEU A 23 -11.27 7.35 -25.28
C LEU A 23 -10.32 8.55 -25.29
N ALA A 24 -10.20 9.19 -26.44
CA ALA A 24 -9.43 10.42 -26.63
C ALA A 24 -10.34 11.54 -27.15
N TRP A 25 -9.83 12.76 -27.21
CA TRP A 25 -10.52 13.90 -27.80
C TRP A 25 -9.70 14.42 -28.99
N HIS A 26 -10.35 14.58 -30.13
CA HIS A 26 -9.76 15.18 -31.33
C HIS A 26 -10.77 16.19 -31.91
N ASP A 27 -10.35 17.43 -32.12
CA ASP A 27 -11.22 18.52 -32.58
C ASP A 27 -12.54 18.65 -31.81
N ASN A 28 -12.46 18.58 -30.47
CA ASN A 28 -13.60 18.58 -29.55
C ASN A 28 -14.64 17.46 -29.79
N LYS A 29 -14.23 16.37 -30.44
CA LYS A 29 -15.06 15.17 -30.62
C LYS A 29 -14.42 13.98 -29.91
N PRO A 30 -15.22 13.12 -29.26
CA PRO A 30 -14.72 11.90 -28.67
C PRO A 30 -14.26 10.94 -29.78
N LEU A 31 -13.07 10.39 -29.63
CA LEU A 31 -12.52 9.31 -30.44
C LEU A 31 -12.49 8.05 -29.58
N CYS A 32 -13.42 7.13 -29.87
CA CYS A 32 -13.60 5.88 -29.16
C CYS A 32 -13.01 4.72 -29.97
N ILE A 33 -12.14 3.92 -29.34
CA ILE A 33 -11.61 2.68 -29.93
C ILE A 33 -12.04 1.51 -29.05
N PRO A 34 -12.55 0.40 -29.60
CA PRO A 34 -12.77 0.14 -31.03
C PRO A 34 -14.03 0.80 -31.61
N SER A 35 -14.97 1.24 -30.77
CA SER A 35 -16.16 1.98 -31.19
C SER A 35 -16.80 2.72 -30.02
N ASP A 36 -17.68 3.68 -30.32
CA ASP A 36 -18.55 4.33 -29.32
C ASP A 36 -19.31 3.32 -28.45
N ALA A 37 -19.87 2.28 -29.08
CA ALA A 37 -20.68 1.28 -28.39
C ALA A 37 -19.85 0.43 -27.42
N ALA A 38 -18.61 0.07 -27.81
CA ALA A 38 -17.71 -0.68 -26.95
C ALA A 38 -17.29 0.15 -25.72
N VAL A 39 -16.90 1.41 -25.93
CA VAL A 39 -16.56 2.32 -24.82
C VAL A 39 -17.77 2.55 -23.93
N GLN A 40 -18.95 2.84 -24.50
CA GLN A 40 -20.18 3.04 -23.73
C GLN A 40 -20.53 1.82 -22.89
N ALA A 41 -20.45 0.61 -23.45
CA ALA A 41 -20.73 -0.63 -22.71
C ALA A 41 -19.80 -0.83 -21.50
N VAL A 42 -18.51 -0.47 -21.62
CA VAL A 42 -17.57 -0.51 -20.50
C VAL A 42 -17.95 0.50 -19.42
N LEU A 43 -18.35 1.71 -19.81
CA LEU A 43 -18.74 2.76 -18.85
C LEU A 43 -20.07 2.44 -18.16
N ASP A 44 -21.07 1.95 -18.90
CA ASP A 44 -22.39 1.60 -18.38
C ASP A 44 -22.32 0.40 -17.43
N GLY A 45 -21.42 -0.55 -17.70
CA GLY A 45 -21.16 -1.69 -16.84
C GLY A 45 -20.31 -1.39 -15.61
N TRP A 46 -19.77 -0.17 -15.49
CA TRP A 46 -18.89 0.20 -14.38
C TRP A 46 -19.71 0.76 -13.22
N THR A 47 -19.98 -0.08 -12.23
CA THR A 47 -20.82 0.30 -11.09
C THR A 47 -20.04 1.12 -10.06
N VAL A 48 -20.77 1.80 -9.17
CA VAL A 48 -20.16 2.45 -7.99
C VAL A 48 -19.39 1.44 -7.12
N ALA A 49 -19.89 0.21 -7.01
CA ALA A 49 -19.22 -0.85 -6.24
C ALA A 49 -17.88 -1.24 -6.87
N ASP A 50 -17.83 -1.36 -8.20
CA ASP A 50 -16.59 -1.64 -8.94
C ASP A 50 -15.60 -0.48 -8.78
N ALA A 51 -16.05 0.77 -8.92
CA ALA A 51 -15.20 1.94 -8.74
C ALA A 51 -14.60 1.97 -7.32
N ARG A 52 -15.39 1.66 -6.28
CA ARG A 52 -14.90 1.58 -4.89
C ARG A 52 -13.86 0.48 -4.75
N ALA A 53 -14.11 -0.70 -5.31
CA ALA A 53 -13.18 -1.83 -5.26
C ALA A 53 -11.84 -1.49 -5.93
N GLU A 54 -11.87 -0.79 -7.07
CA GLU A 54 -10.65 -0.34 -7.75
C GLU A 54 -9.85 0.67 -6.93
N VAL A 55 -10.51 1.67 -6.32
CA VAL A 55 -9.81 2.65 -5.47
C VAL A 55 -9.27 1.98 -4.20
N VAL A 56 -10.00 1.03 -3.59
CA VAL A 56 -9.49 0.24 -2.47
C VAL A 56 -8.27 -0.57 -2.87
N ALA A 57 -8.26 -1.20 -4.05
CA ALA A 57 -7.09 -1.91 -4.55
C ALA A 57 -5.88 -0.98 -4.74
N MET A 58 -6.09 0.29 -5.13
CA MET A 58 -5.02 1.28 -5.21
C MET A 58 -4.47 1.66 -3.82
N ILE A 59 -5.34 1.81 -2.83
CA ILE A 59 -4.98 2.06 -1.43
C ILE A 59 -4.14 0.90 -0.89
N ASP A 60 -4.57 -0.34 -1.12
CA ASP A 60 -3.86 -1.55 -0.71
C ASP A 60 -2.51 -1.68 -1.40
N ALA A 61 -2.43 -1.38 -2.69
CA ALA A 61 -1.18 -1.37 -3.44
C ALA A 61 -0.20 -0.32 -2.89
N ARG A 62 -0.69 0.87 -2.52
CA ARG A 62 0.13 1.92 -1.89
C ARG A 62 0.64 1.49 -0.52
N ALA A 63 -0.21 0.92 0.33
CA ALA A 63 0.17 0.40 1.63
C ALA A 63 1.22 -0.71 1.49
N ARG A 64 1.05 -1.63 0.52
CA ARG A 64 2.01 -2.67 0.21
C ARG A 64 3.35 -2.10 -0.26
N ALA A 65 3.34 -1.12 -1.16
CA ALA A 65 4.57 -0.49 -1.66
C ALA A 65 5.39 0.17 -0.53
N LEU A 66 4.71 0.79 0.45
CA LEU A 66 5.38 1.35 1.63
C LEU A 66 6.03 0.24 2.47
N ARG A 67 5.31 -0.86 2.76
CA ARG A 67 5.87 -2.02 3.48
C ARG A 67 7.04 -2.66 2.76
N ASP A 68 6.92 -2.85 1.44
CA ASP A 68 7.99 -3.38 0.60
C ASP A 68 9.23 -2.48 0.65
N GLY A 69 9.04 -1.16 0.71
CA GLY A 69 10.12 -0.17 0.86
C GLY A 69 10.90 -0.32 2.17
N VAL A 70 10.24 -0.69 3.27
CA VAL A 70 10.88 -0.89 4.58
C VAL A 70 11.85 -2.06 4.57
N VAL A 71 11.50 -3.12 3.83
CA VAL A 71 12.28 -4.36 3.76
C VAL A 71 13.16 -4.42 2.51
N ALA A 72 13.17 -3.36 1.71
CA ALA A 72 13.97 -3.29 0.50
C ALA A 72 15.46 -3.45 0.83
N GLY A 73 16.09 -4.50 0.27
CA GLY A 73 17.50 -4.82 0.52
C GLY A 73 17.76 -5.66 1.76
N ILE A 74 16.74 -6.01 2.55
CA ILE A 74 16.88 -6.98 3.64
C ILE A 74 16.69 -8.40 3.09
N SER A 75 17.58 -9.32 3.49
CA SER A 75 17.47 -10.72 3.08
C SER A 75 16.33 -11.45 3.82
N SER A 76 15.75 -12.46 3.17
CA SER A 76 14.74 -13.33 3.81
C SER A 76 15.27 -14.03 5.06
N ALA A 77 16.55 -14.42 5.07
CA ALA A 77 17.21 -15.02 6.23
C ALA A 77 17.30 -14.03 7.41
N GLU A 78 17.62 -12.76 7.14
CA GLU A 78 17.63 -11.73 8.17
C GLU A 78 16.21 -11.49 8.71
N MET A 79 15.21 -11.35 7.84
CA MET A 79 13.81 -11.17 8.26
C MET A 79 13.30 -12.34 9.10
N ALA A 80 13.65 -13.58 8.73
CA ALA A 80 13.28 -14.77 9.49
C ALA A 80 13.84 -14.76 10.92
N SER A 81 14.97 -14.09 11.15
CA SER A 81 15.57 -13.96 12.49
C SER A 81 14.91 -12.90 13.38
N TRP A 82 14.12 -11.98 12.82
CA TRP A 82 13.66 -10.80 13.55
C TRP A 82 12.77 -11.13 14.76
N ALA A 83 11.86 -12.10 14.62
CA ALA A 83 10.98 -12.50 15.71
C ALA A 83 11.79 -13.03 16.91
N LEU A 84 12.76 -13.91 16.65
CA LEU A 84 13.67 -14.46 17.67
C LEU A 84 14.53 -13.36 18.31
N LYS A 85 15.09 -12.45 17.50
CA LYS A 85 15.86 -11.32 18.01
C LYS A 85 15.02 -10.42 18.92
N ARG A 86 13.78 -10.14 18.55
CA ARG A 86 12.85 -9.33 19.36
C ARG A 86 12.47 -10.05 20.65
N GLU A 87 12.16 -11.34 20.59
CA GLU A 87 11.85 -12.17 21.76
C GLU A 87 12.99 -12.15 22.77
N GLN A 88 14.22 -12.44 22.33
CA GLN A 88 15.40 -12.39 23.18
C GLN A 88 15.69 -10.99 23.72
N SER A 89 15.45 -9.95 22.92
CA SER A 89 15.63 -8.57 23.39
C SER A 89 14.65 -8.20 24.51
N LEU A 90 13.42 -8.72 24.47
CA LEU A 90 12.41 -8.51 25.52
C LEU A 90 12.69 -9.36 26.77
N ALA A 91 13.33 -10.52 26.62
CA ALA A 91 13.70 -11.42 27.70
C ALA A 91 15.06 -11.09 28.35
N TYR A 92 15.84 -10.17 27.77
CA TYR A 92 17.19 -9.86 28.23
C TYR A 92 17.20 -9.33 29.67
N ASP A 93 17.88 -10.05 30.56
CA ASP A 93 17.98 -9.74 31.99
C ASP A 93 19.35 -9.15 32.39
N GLY A 94 20.18 -8.83 31.39
CA GLY A 94 21.56 -8.39 31.57
C GLY A 94 22.60 -9.48 31.31
N THR A 95 22.18 -10.74 31.11
CA THR A 95 23.07 -11.89 30.87
C THR A 95 23.02 -12.38 29.42
N ASP A 96 24.12 -12.93 28.92
CA ASP A 96 24.18 -13.49 27.56
C ASP A 96 23.29 -14.73 27.42
N GLU A 97 23.06 -15.46 28.52
CA GLU A 97 22.21 -16.65 28.60
C GLU A 97 20.74 -16.35 28.28
N SER A 98 20.25 -15.15 28.63
CA SER A 98 18.89 -14.70 28.34
C SER A 98 18.68 -14.29 26.87
N ALA A 99 19.76 -14.04 26.12
CA ALA A 99 19.72 -13.60 24.73
C ALA A 99 20.84 -14.22 23.86
N PRO A 100 20.91 -15.56 23.74
CA PRO A 100 22.08 -16.26 23.20
C PRO A 100 22.36 -15.97 21.72
N MET A 101 21.33 -15.71 20.91
CA MET A 101 21.55 -15.33 19.50
C MET A 101 22.15 -13.93 19.40
N LEU A 102 21.65 -13.00 20.24
CA LEU A 102 22.15 -11.63 20.27
C LEU A 102 23.56 -11.58 20.85
N ALA A 103 23.89 -12.42 21.83
CA ALA A 103 25.23 -12.56 22.37
C ALA A 103 26.23 -13.05 21.32
N LEU A 104 25.86 -14.03 20.48
CA LEU A 104 26.69 -14.48 19.36
C LEU A 104 26.94 -13.36 18.33
N GLU A 105 25.89 -12.58 18.00
CA GLU A 105 26.02 -11.42 17.11
C GLU A 105 26.89 -10.32 17.74
N ALA A 106 26.73 -10.07 19.04
CA ALA A 106 27.47 -9.07 19.81
C ALA A 106 28.96 -9.41 19.88
N SER A 107 29.28 -10.67 20.24
CA SER A 107 30.64 -11.21 20.26
C SER A 107 31.31 -11.12 18.89
N SER A 108 30.62 -11.51 17.82
CA SER A 108 31.14 -11.41 16.45
C SER A 108 31.42 -9.96 16.02
N ARG A 109 30.73 -8.99 16.62
CA ARG A 109 30.88 -7.55 16.35
C ARG A 109 31.82 -6.83 17.32
N GLY A 110 32.27 -7.49 18.39
CA GLY A 110 33.08 -6.86 19.43
C GLY A 110 32.32 -5.78 20.22
N VAL A 111 31.01 -5.95 20.43
CA VAL A 111 30.17 -5.03 21.20
C VAL A 111 29.46 -5.76 22.34
N PRO A 112 28.98 -5.05 23.38
CA PRO A 112 28.15 -5.67 24.42
C PRO A 112 26.80 -6.15 23.86
N THR A 113 26.27 -7.25 24.42
CA THR A 113 24.94 -7.79 24.08
C THR A 113 23.83 -6.75 24.29
N SER A 114 23.91 -5.95 25.36
CA SER A 114 22.99 -4.84 25.63
C SER A 114 22.91 -3.85 24.46
N ALA A 115 24.03 -3.54 23.79
CA ALA A 115 24.03 -2.64 22.64
C ALA A 115 23.38 -3.25 21.39
N VAL A 116 23.33 -4.58 21.28
CA VAL A 116 22.54 -5.26 20.22
C VAL A 116 21.06 -5.25 20.60
N VAL A 117 20.73 -5.57 21.85
CA VAL A 117 19.36 -5.53 22.40
C VAL A 117 18.72 -4.16 22.18
N ASP A 118 19.39 -3.08 22.59
CA ASP A 118 18.88 -1.71 22.45
C ASP A 118 18.56 -1.36 20.99
N ARG A 119 19.44 -1.76 20.07
CA ARG A 119 19.23 -1.55 18.62
C ARG A 119 18.05 -2.35 18.08
N VAL A 120 17.87 -3.59 18.52
CA VAL A 120 16.73 -4.42 18.11
C VAL A 120 15.43 -3.83 18.64
N LEU A 121 15.37 -3.43 19.91
CA LEU A 121 14.18 -2.80 20.50
C LEU A 121 13.84 -1.48 19.81
N ALA A 122 14.83 -0.63 19.54
CA ALA A 122 14.62 0.63 18.82
C ALA A 122 14.06 0.40 17.41
N LYS A 123 14.64 -0.55 16.65
CA LYS A 123 14.14 -0.92 15.31
C LYS A 123 12.73 -1.52 15.37
N ALA A 124 12.47 -2.40 16.33
CA ALA A 124 11.15 -3.02 16.50
C ALA A 124 10.07 -1.99 16.84
N ALA A 125 10.39 -1.01 17.69
CA ALA A 125 9.49 0.09 18.03
C ALA A 125 9.21 0.98 16.80
N ALA A 126 10.25 1.35 16.05
CA ALA A 126 10.10 2.14 14.83
C ALA A 126 9.25 1.41 13.77
N LEU A 127 9.50 0.12 13.54
CA LEU A 127 8.73 -0.70 12.60
C LEU A 127 7.26 -0.80 13.02
N SER A 128 7.00 -0.97 14.31
CA SER A 128 5.63 -1.07 14.86
C SER A 128 4.86 0.25 14.70
N GLN A 129 5.52 1.40 14.91
CA GLN A 129 4.92 2.72 14.68
C GLN A 129 4.62 2.94 13.20
N LEU A 130 5.55 2.60 12.32
CA LEU A 130 5.36 2.73 10.88
C LEU A 130 4.21 1.85 10.38
N GLU A 131 4.15 0.58 10.79
CA GLU A 131 3.05 -0.31 10.41
C GLU A 131 1.71 0.21 10.92
N ALA A 132 1.64 0.71 12.15
CA ALA A 132 0.41 1.31 12.69
C ALA A 132 -0.04 2.52 11.85
N HIS A 133 0.88 3.38 11.42
CA HIS A 133 0.56 4.51 10.55
C HIS A 133 0.10 4.07 9.16
N ILE A 134 0.77 3.09 8.54
CA ILE A 134 0.37 2.56 7.23
C ILE A 134 -1.02 1.93 7.30
N ALA A 135 -1.25 1.05 8.28
CA ALA A 135 -2.52 0.36 8.46
C ALA A 135 -3.65 1.34 8.80
N GLY A 136 -3.40 2.33 9.68
CA GLY A 136 -4.35 3.37 10.03
C GLY A 136 -4.72 4.25 8.83
N ALA A 137 -3.74 4.67 8.02
CA ALA A 137 -3.98 5.43 6.80
C ALA A 137 -4.80 4.63 5.79
N ALA A 138 -4.40 3.38 5.52
CA ALA A 138 -5.13 2.50 4.61
C ALA A 138 -6.58 2.29 5.05
N GLY A 139 -6.80 2.02 6.35
CA GLY A 139 -8.14 1.89 6.93
C GLY A 139 -8.97 3.16 6.75
N LYS A 140 -8.42 4.32 7.11
CA LYS A 140 -9.10 5.63 6.96
C LYS A 140 -9.50 5.90 5.51
N HIS A 141 -8.60 5.65 4.55
CA HIS A 141 -8.92 5.82 3.13
C HIS A 141 -9.99 4.82 2.66
N GLY A 142 -9.87 3.56 3.05
CA GLY A 142 -10.84 2.52 2.71
C GLY A 142 -12.25 2.83 3.23
N ASP A 143 -12.36 3.30 4.47
CA ASP A 143 -13.63 3.69 5.08
C ASP A 143 -14.24 4.92 4.40
N ALA A 144 -13.41 5.93 4.07
CA ALA A 144 -13.85 7.10 3.34
C ALA A 144 -14.43 6.72 1.97
N VAL A 145 -13.73 5.89 1.20
CA VAL A 145 -14.18 5.44 -0.14
C VAL A 145 -15.48 4.64 -0.07
N LYS A 146 -15.63 3.75 0.92
CA LYS A 146 -16.86 2.97 1.12
C LYS A 146 -18.08 3.86 1.41
N ALA A 147 -17.87 5.01 2.04
CA ALA A 147 -18.93 5.96 2.38
C ALA A 147 -19.39 6.83 1.19
N LEU A 148 -18.60 6.95 0.11
CA LEU A 148 -18.93 7.80 -1.05
C LEU A 148 -20.10 7.23 -1.85
N ALA A 149 -21.16 7.99 -2.05
CA ALA A 149 -22.43 7.49 -2.60
C ALA A 149 -22.42 7.35 -4.12
N THR A 150 -21.64 8.17 -4.81
CA THR A 150 -21.71 8.29 -6.28
C THR A 150 -20.40 7.89 -6.96
N HIS A 151 -20.52 7.52 -8.22
CA HIS A 151 -19.37 7.17 -9.04
C HIS A 151 -18.37 8.34 -9.16
N ALA A 152 -18.88 9.56 -9.36
CA ALA A 152 -18.06 10.76 -9.50
C ALA A 152 -17.24 11.06 -8.24
N GLU A 153 -17.84 10.90 -7.06
CA GLU A 153 -17.13 11.06 -5.78
C GLU A 153 -16.01 10.03 -5.63
N VAL A 154 -16.29 8.77 -5.94
CA VAL A 154 -15.32 7.67 -5.80
C VAL A 154 -14.11 7.88 -6.70
N VAL A 155 -14.32 8.20 -7.98
CA VAL A 155 -13.20 8.39 -8.93
C VAL A 155 -12.42 9.69 -8.71
N ALA A 156 -13.01 10.66 -8.02
CA ALA A 156 -12.35 11.91 -7.64
C ALA A 156 -11.59 11.80 -6.30
N TYR A 157 -11.73 10.69 -5.57
CA TYR A 157 -11.09 10.52 -4.29
C TYR A 157 -9.56 10.46 -4.43
N ASP A 158 -8.88 11.40 -3.77
CA ASP A 158 -7.43 11.44 -3.73
C ASP A 158 -6.91 10.66 -2.51
N CYS A 159 -6.32 9.50 -2.78
CA CYS A 159 -5.65 8.66 -1.78
C CYS A 159 -4.13 8.88 -1.75
N SER A 160 -3.58 9.95 -2.34
CA SER A 160 -2.14 10.19 -2.39
C SER A 160 -1.55 10.79 -1.11
N GLY A 161 -2.35 11.55 -0.36
CA GLY A 161 -1.98 12.14 0.93
C GLY A 161 -2.24 11.20 2.11
N GLY A 162 -1.79 11.59 3.31
CA GLY A 162 -2.11 10.89 4.56
C GLY A 162 -1.29 9.64 4.88
N TRP A 163 -0.32 9.29 4.03
CA TRP A 163 0.62 8.19 4.27
C TRP A 163 1.83 8.65 5.09
N PRO A 164 2.46 7.75 5.89
CA PRO A 164 3.73 8.05 6.53
C PRO A 164 4.83 8.31 5.48
N LEU A 165 5.72 9.26 5.78
CA LEU A 165 6.93 9.58 5.01
C LEU A 165 8.03 8.55 5.25
#